data_AF-Q469Q3-F1
#
_entry.id   AF-Q469Q3-F1
#
_cell.length_a   1.000
_cell.length_b   1.000
_cell.length_c   1.000
_cell.angle_alpha   90.00
_cell.angle_beta   90.00
_cell.angle_gamma   90.00
#
_symmetry.space_group_name_H-M   'P 1'
#
loop_
_entity.id
_entity.type
_entity.pdbx_description
1 polymer ?
#
loop_
_entity_poly.entity_id
_entity_poly.type
_entity_poly.pdbx_seq_one_letter_code
_entity_poly.pdbx_strand_id
1 'polypeptide(L)'
;MRIQGNWKLLSELPAAGFILLLSFLLITYGGRIEVPSISGPGIFWLSFFPAFLIANAFGLALHEQSRRGSLFLFAGFLPVLHLLSQHDFLSTNGFVLGFLAGSLLALQVLSRNQFSSLARYARSGSRFFFLVLSYYLLIRLLEFVYPFSIEGIRQIFEIESEELKNLGIAFLAVFFLLMSTTFVRGIQASEVFVYGPSRSGKTLLLLALYSHFVDFYEGTHREIILSSDREEEKVWQLSTKSEKKLRIESMLSGLESGITPKSTDRTDLAIYELNGKKNGLLPVEFTFIDYGGEYTEDLEPKKYSRALRSLSEKLSGNEKLSGNEKLSKFSVEALHRQIGTLSFLKLLKNKYSKEVGDQFHNLILACIYKKMKTAGKVIFLVDGDYILDYHGEGRKELTTLFGHYFRLMDQLGPDKSYALVLTKTDKLKDLSEIPDNSEKAREIEAEIYSFLDRIYTFREIQNLAKRVPIYFYTVSVDATLSSQASKGLPEEQQGITQIFPWGVGEIAKFGF
;
A
#
# COMPACT_ATOMS: atom_id res chain seq x y z
N MET A 1 10.71 9.96 -9.65
CA MET A 1 11.38 8.90 -10.47
C MET A 1 11.32 7.53 -9.79
N ARG A 2 11.30 6.40 -10.52
CA ARG A 2 11.54 5.08 -9.89
C ARG A 2 13.04 4.83 -9.73
N ILE A 3 13.48 4.41 -8.54
CA ILE A 3 14.91 4.29 -8.18
C ILE A 3 15.69 3.32 -9.08
N GLN A 4 15.02 2.37 -9.75
CA GLN A 4 15.56 1.66 -10.91
C GLN A 4 14.51 1.53 -12.02
N GLY A 5 14.96 1.74 -13.25
CA GLY A 5 14.20 2.19 -14.41
C GLY A 5 13.23 1.21 -15.10
N ASN A 6 12.74 1.70 -16.25
CA ASN A 6 11.59 1.33 -17.08
C ASN A 6 11.52 -0.11 -17.67
N TRP A 7 12.12 -1.13 -17.04
CA TRP A 7 12.08 -2.52 -17.51
C TRP A 7 10.82 -3.29 -17.10
N LYS A 8 9.74 -2.57 -16.76
CA LYS A 8 8.50 -3.14 -16.20
C LYS A 8 7.76 -4.04 -17.19
N LEU A 9 7.63 -3.61 -18.44
CA LEU A 9 6.94 -4.42 -19.47
C LEU A 9 7.78 -5.64 -19.89
N LEU A 10 9.08 -5.46 -20.15
CA LEU A 10 9.97 -6.55 -20.56
C LEU A 10 10.20 -7.61 -19.46
N SER A 11 10.11 -7.26 -18.18
CA SER A 11 10.21 -8.24 -17.09
C SER A 11 8.89 -8.98 -16.80
N GLU A 12 7.75 -8.42 -17.20
CA GLU A 12 6.41 -9.01 -16.99
C GLU A 12 5.97 -9.91 -18.14
N LEU A 13 6.48 -9.66 -19.36
CA LEU A 13 6.21 -10.45 -20.55
C LEU A 13 6.65 -11.93 -20.42
N PRO A 14 7.81 -12.29 -19.85
CA PRO A 14 8.19 -13.69 -19.65
C PRO A 14 7.26 -14.43 -18.70
N ALA A 15 6.79 -13.76 -17.63
CA ALA A 15 5.83 -14.37 -16.70
C ALA A 15 4.46 -14.58 -17.38
N ALA A 16 3.95 -13.57 -18.10
CA ALA A 16 2.73 -13.69 -18.89
C ALA A 16 2.85 -14.77 -19.98
N GLY A 17 4.00 -14.84 -20.66
CA GLY A 17 4.32 -15.87 -21.66
C GLY A 17 4.38 -17.27 -21.06
N PHE A 18 4.96 -17.42 -19.86
CA PHE A 18 4.95 -18.69 -19.13
C PHE A 18 3.52 -19.10 -18.72
N ILE A 19 2.70 -18.17 -18.24
CA ILE A 19 1.29 -18.44 -17.91
C ILE A 19 0.52 -18.84 -19.17
N LEU A 20 0.71 -18.13 -20.29
CA LEU A 20 0.11 -18.48 -21.58
C LEU A 20 0.54 -19.87 -22.05
N LEU A 21 1.83 -20.21 -21.91
CA LEU A 21 2.35 -21.54 -22.23
C LEU A 21 1.66 -22.61 -21.38
N LEU A 22 1.56 -22.40 -20.06
CA LEU A 22 0.85 -23.33 -19.17
C LEU A 22 -0.62 -23.49 -19.56
N SER A 23 -1.32 -22.39 -19.85
CA SER A 23 -2.70 -22.42 -20.35
C SER A 23 -2.80 -23.17 -21.68
N PHE A 24 -1.85 -23.00 -22.58
CA PHE A 24 -1.81 -23.71 -23.86
C PHE A 24 -1.55 -25.21 -23.69
N LEU A 25 -0.64 -25.58 -22.77
CA LEU A 25 -0.42 -26.99 -22.40
C LEU A 25 -1.70 -27.59 -21.81
N LEU A 26 -2.38 -26.89 -20.91
CA LEU A 26 -3.66 -27.32 -20.37
C LEU A 26 -4.70 -27.56 -21.48
N ILE A 27 -4.81 -26.67 -22.46
CA ILE A 27 -5.78 -26.80 -23.55
C ILE A 27 -5.41 -27.96 -24.48
N THR A 28 -4.15 -28.01 -24.89
CA THR A 28 -3.67 -28.98 -25.89
C THR A 28 -3.78 -30.41 -25.36
N TYR A 29 -3.42 -30.61 -24.09
CA TYR A 29 -3.38 -31.92 -23.47
C TYR A 29 -4.66 -32.24 -22.70
N GLY A 30 -5.30 -31.24 -22.09
CA GLY A 30 -6.55 -31.40 -21.35
C GLY A 30 -7.80 -31.46 -22.25
N GLY A 31 -7.82 -30.77 -23.39
CA GLY A 31 -8.92 -30.84 -24.36
C GLY A 31 -9.04 -32.17 -25.10
N ARG A 32 -8.03 -33.04 -24.97
CA ARG A 32 -8.03 -34.42 -25.50
C ARG A 32 -8.57 -35.45 -24.50
N ILE A 33 -8.87 -35.02 -23.27
CA ILE A 33 -9.36 -35.90 -22.20
C ILE A 33 -10.88 -35.98 -22.34
N GLU A 34 -11.43 -37.19 -22.34
CA GLU A 34 -12.88 -37.37 -22.35
C GLU A 34 -13.50 -36.81 -21.08
N VAL A 35 -14.33 -35.77 -21.25
CA VAL A 35 -15.07 -35.14 -20.15
C VAL A 35 -16.43 -35.84 -20.04
N PRO A 36 -16.79 -36.39 -18.86
CA PRO A 36 -18.09 -37.00 -18.66
C PRO A 36 -19.19 -35.93 -18.81
N SER A 37 -20.42 -36.34 -19.11
CA SER A 37 -21.54 -35.42 -19.31
C SER A 37 -21.68 -34.45 -18.13
N ILE A 38 -21.40 -33.17 -18.37
CA ILE A 38 -21.52 -32.12 -17.34
C ILE A 38 -22.99 -31.69 -17.27
N SER A 39 -23.53 -31.60 -16.06
CA SER A 39 -24.89 -31.09 -15.87
C SER A 39 -25.01 -29.63 -16.30
N GLY A 40 -26.21 -29.19 -16.71
CA GLY A 40 -26.48 -27.80 -17.09
C GLY A 40 -25.96 -26.74 -16.09
N PRO A 41 -26.15 -26.92 -14.77
CA PRO A 41 -25.55 -26.06 -13.75
C PRO A 41 -24.00 -26.05 -13.76
N GLY A 42 -23.36 -27.18 -14.04
CA GLY A 42 -21.90 -27.25 -14.15
C GLY A 42 -21.37 -26.44 -15.33
N ILE A 43 -22.02 -26.56 -16.50
CA ILE A 43 -21.69 -25.79 -17.71
C ILE A 43 -21.87 -24.28 -17.46
N PHE A 44 -22.93 -23.90 -16.74
CA PHE A 44 -23.15 -22.52 -16.31
C PHE A 44 -21.96 -21.99 -15.49
N TRP A 45 -21.55 -22.70 -14.43
CA TRP A 45 -20.46 -22.26 -13.55
C TRP A 45 -19.11 -22.24 -14.26
N LEU A 46 -18.82 -23.22 -15.13
CA LEU A 46 -17.61 -23.25 -15.95
C LEU A 46 -17.49 -22.05 -16.88
N SER A 47 -18.62 -21.49 -17.33
CA SER A 47 -18.65 -20.28 -18.15
C SER A 47 -18.62 -19.00 -17.29
N PHE A 48 -19.29 -19.02 -16.14
CA PHE A 48 -19.41 -17.89 -15.22
C PHE A 48 -18.06 -17.48 -14.62
N PHE A 49 -17.30 -18.43 -14.06
CA PHE A 49 -16.06 -18.10 -13.32
C PHE A 49 -14.98 -17.47 -14.20
N PRO A 50 -14.63 -18.02 -15.38
CA PRO A 50 -13.66 -17.39 -16.27
C PRO A 50 -14.12 -16.00 -16.75
N ALA A 51 -15.41 -15.85 -17.10
CA ALA A 51 -15.95 -14.56 -17.53
C ALA A 51 -15.89 -13.49 -16.43
N PHE A 52 -16.24 -13.87 -15.19
CA PHE A 52 -16.12 -13.02 -14.00
C PHE A 52 -14.67 -12.59 -13.76
N LEU A 53 -13.71 -13.51 -13.88
CA LEU A 53 -12.29 -13.24 -13.66
C LEU A 53 -11.69 -12.36 -14.75
N ILE A 54 -12.13 -12.51 -16.00
CA ILE A 54 -11.71 -11.64 -17.12
C ILE A 54 -12.26 -10.23 -16.95
N ALA A 55 -13.52 -10.07 -16.53
CA ALA A 55 -14.07 -8.75 -16.21
C ALA A 55 -13.25 -8.05 -15.10
N ASN A 56 -12.87 -8.79 -14.05
CA ASN A 56 -11.99 -8.26 -12.99
C ASN A 56 -10.58 -7.92 -13.52
N ALA A 57 -10.09 -8.62 -14.55
CA ALA A 57 -8.80 -8.32 -15.16
C ALA A 57 -8.75 -6.91 -15.77
N PHE A 58 -9.86 -6.42 -16.35
CA PHE A 58 -9.96 -5.04 -16.81
C PHE A 58 -9.83 -4.04 -15.66
N GLY A 59 -10.53 -4.27 -14.54
CA GLY A 59 -10.43 -3.42 -13.36
C GLY A 59 -9.01 -3.37 -12.77
N LEU A 60 -8.31 -4.52 -12.74
CA LEU A 60 -6.93 -4.61 -12.29
C LEU A 60 -5.93 -3.99 -13.28
N ALA A 61 -6.27 -3.87 -14.56
CA ALA A 61 -5.40 -3.25 -15.57
C ALA A 61 -5.26 -1.73 -15.36
N LEU A 62 -6.25 -1.10 -14.74
CA LEU A 62 -6.30 0.35 -14.52
C LEU A 62 -5.29 0.85 -13.47
N HIS A 63 -4.81 -0.03 -12.59
CA HIS A 63 -3.83 0.32 -11.57
C HIS A 63 -2.51 -0.41 -11.81
N GLU A 64 -1.41 0.35 -11.84
CA GLU A 64 -0.10 -0.14 -12.30
C GLU A 64 0.39 -1.36 -11.52
N GLN A 65 0.10 -1.40 -10.22
CA GLN A 65 0.60 -2.45 -9.31
C GLN A 65 -0.21 -3.76 -9.39
N SER A 66 -1.41 -3.71 -9.96
CA SER A 66 -2.26 -4.89 -10.20
C SER A 66 -2.18 -5.41 -11.63
N ARG A 67 -1.43 -4.74 -12.50
CA ARG A 67 -1.27 -5.09 -13.92
C ARG A 67 -0.77 -6.51 -14.14
N ARG A 68 0.16 -6.99 -13.30
CA ARG A 68 0.60 -8.41 -13.32
C ARG A 68 -0.53 -9.39 -13.05
N GLY A 69 -1.41 -9.03 -12.12
CA GLY A 69 -2.63 -9.80 -11.84
C GLY A 69 -3.57 -9.80 -13.03
N SER A 70 -3.77 -8.65 -13.67
CA SER A 70 -4.56 -8.53 -14.90
C SER A 70 -4.01 -9.42 -16.03
N LEU A 71 -2.69 -9.36 -16.28
CA LEU A 71 -2.02 -10.20 -17.28
C LEU A 71 -2.18 -11.69 -16.97
N PHE A 72 -2.01 -12.10 -15.71
CA PHE A 72 -2.27 -13.48 -15.28
C PHE A 72 -3.71 -13.92 -15.56
N LEU A 73 -4.70 -13.08 -15.27
CA LEU A 73 -6.10 -13.44 -15.48
C LEU A 73 -6.43 -13.55 -16.96
N PHE A 74 -5.96 -12.63 -17.80
CA PHE A 74 -6.13 -12.75 -19.25
C PHE A 74 -5.42 -14.00 -19.80
N ALA A 75 -4.16 -14.21 -19.46
CA ALA A 75 -3.37 -15.35 -19.91
C ALA A 75 -3.89 -16.70 -19.39
N GLY A 76 -4.46 -16.73 -18.19
CA GLY A 76 -5.02 -17.92 -17.56
C GLY A 76 -6.41 -18.29 -18.07
N PHE A 77 -7.30 -17.30 -18.24
CA PHE A 77 -8.74 -17.56 -18.43
C PHE A 77 -9.27 -17.30 -19.84
N LEU A 78 -8.64 -16.45 -20.67
CA LEU A 78 -9.03 -16.34 -22.08
C LEU A 78 -8.86 -17.68 -22.83
N PRO A 79 -7.73 -18.41 -22.65
CA PRO A 79 -7.58 -19.69 -23.32
C PRO A 79 -8.60 -20.72 -22.82
N VAL A 80 -8.94 -20.71 -21.53
CA VAL A 80 -9.99 -21.59 -20.96
C VAL A 80 -11.36 -21.31 -21.59
N LEU A 81 -11.75 -20.04 -21.76
CA LEU A 81 -12.99 -19.70 -22.46
C LEU A 81 -12.99 -20.18 -23.91
N HIS A 82 -11.86 -20.06 -24.59
CA HIS A 82 -11.71 -20.55 -25.96
C HIS A 82 -11.93 -22.07 -26.04
N LEU A 83 -11.34 -22.84 -25.12
CA LEU A 83 -11.55 -24.28 -25.03
C LEU A 83 -13.02 -24.62 -24.76
N LEU A 84 -13.68 -23.94 -23.82
CA LEU A 84 -15.11 -24.16 -23.53
C LEU A 84 -15.99 -23.89 -24.74
N SER A 85 -15.63 -22.90 -25.57
CA SER A 85 -16.33 -22.60 -26.82
C SER A 85 -16.15 -23.67 -27.90
N GLN A 86 -15.02 -24.37 -27.94
CA GLN A 86 -14.76 -25.40 -28.95
C GLN A 86 -15.49 -26.72 -28.67
N HIS A 87 -15.81 -26.98 -27.39
CA HIS A 87 -16.46 -28.22 -26.95
C HIS A 87 -17.93 -28.03 -26.54
N ASP A 88 -18.57 -26.94 -27.00
CA ASP A 88 -19.98 -26.60 -26.68
C ASP A 88 -20.32 -26.55 -25.18
N PHE A 89 -19.30 -26.36 -24.32
CA PHE A 89 -19.46 -26.18 -22.86
C PHE A 89 -19.58 -24.71 -22.45
N LEU A 90 -19.63 -23.79 -23.43
CA LEU A 90 -19.82 -22.37 -23.17
C LEU A 90 -21.31 -22.03 -23.07
N SER A 91 -21.81 -21.90 -21.85
CA SER A 91 -23.14 -21.36 -21.58
C SER A 91 -23.15 -19.84 -21.76
N THR A 92 -23.95 -19.34 -22.71
CA THR A 92 -24.15 -17.89 -22.92
C THR A 92 -24.64 -17.20 -21.64
N ASN A 93 -25.58 -17.81 -20.92
CA ASN A 93 -26.13 -17.25 -19.68
C ASN A 93 -25.05 -17.17 -18.59
N GLY A 94 -24.25 -18.22 -18.43
CA GLY A 94 -23.13 -18.23 -17.48
C GLY A 94 -22.09 -17.15 -17.82
N PHE A 95 -21.69 -17.07 -19.08
CA PHE A 95 -20.73 -16.08 -19.57
C PHE A 95 -21.21 -14.64 -19.32
N VAL A 96 -22.43 -14.30 -19.76
CA VAL A 96 -22.98 -12.94 -19.64
C VAL A 96 -23.14 -12.54 -18.17
N LEU A 97 -23.72 -13.40 -17.33
CA LEU A 97 -23.90 -13.10 -15.91
C LEU A 97 -22.57 -13.01 -15.17
N GLY A 98 -21.59 -13.87 -15.51
CA GLY A 98 -20.24 -13.80 -14.96
C GLY A 98 -19.57 -12.48 -15.30
N PHE A 99 -19.61 -12.08 -16.56
CA PHE A 99 -19.02 -10.82 -17.02
C PHE A 99 -19.68 -9.59 -16.39
N LEU A 100 -21.03 -9.56 -16.30
CA LEU A 100 -21.77 -8.48 -15.65
C LEU A 100 -21.45 -8.39 -14.16
N ALA A 101 -21.45 -9.51 -13.44
CA ALA A 101 -21.12 -9.55 -12.01
C ALA A 101 -19.70 -9.06 -11.75
N GLY A 102 -18.73 -9.48 -12.57
CA GLY A 102 -17.34 -9.02 -12.47
C GLY A 102 -17.19 -7.54 -12.81
N SER A 103 -17.91 -7.05 -13.82
CA SER A 103 -17.90 -5.64 -14.20
C SER A 103 -18.49 -4.74 -13.10
N LEU A 104 -19.61 -5.15 -12.49
CA LEU A 104 -20.22 -4.45 -11.36
C LEU A 104 -19.26 -4.39 -10.16
N LEU A 105 -18.59 -5.50 -9.83
CA LEU A 105 -17.59 -5.52 -8.77
C LEU A 105 -16.42 -4.59 -9.09
N ALA A 106 -15.90 -4.61 -10.33
CA ALA A 106 -14.83 -3.73 -10.77
C ALA A 106 -15.23 -2.25 -10.64
N LEU A 107 -16.42 -1.87 -11.09
CA LEU A 107 -16.96 -0.52 -10.97
C LEU A 107 -17.14 -0.09 -9.50
N GLN A 108 -17.68 -0.98 -8.66
CA GLN A 108 -17.85 -0.71 -7.23
C GLN A 108 -16.50 -0.51 -6.54
N VAL A 109 -15.49 -1.30 -6.91
CA VAL A 109 -14.15 -1.16 -6.35
C VAL A 109 -13.46 0.12 -6.84
N LEU A 110 -13.60 0.44 -8.13
CA LEU A 110 -13.06 1.68 -8.72
C LEU A 110 -13.64 2.92 -8.04
N SER A 111 -14.95 2.95 -7.82
CA SER A 111 -15.65 4.06 -7.14
C SER A 111 -15.34 4.17 -5.65
N ARG A 112 -14.66 3.20 -5.05
CA ARG A 112 -14.22 3.22 -3.64
C ARG A 112 -12.70 3.19 -3.47
N ASN A 113 -11.94 3.20 -4.58
CA ASN A 113 -10.49 3.02 -4.60
C ASN A 113 -9.98 1.77 -3.82
N GLN A 114 -10.73 0.66 -3.85
CA GLN A 114 -10.44 -0.55 -3.06
C GLN A 114 -9.79 -1.68 -3.89
N PHE A 115 -8.78 -1.37 -4.71
CA PHE A 115 -8.16 -2.35 -5.62
C PHE A 115 -7.63 -3.62 -4.92
N SER A 116 -7.27 -3.53 -3.64
CA SER A 116 -6.90 -4.68 -2.81
C SER A 116 -8.04 -5.70 -2.65
N SER A 117 -9.29 -5.24 -2.56
CA SER A 117 -10.48 -6.09 -2.52
C SER A 117 -10.69 -6.80 -3.85
N LEU A 118 -10.60 -6.08 -4.98
CA LEU A 118 -10.71 -6.68 -6.32
C LEU A 118 -9.65 -7.76 -6.55
N ALA A 119 -8.39 -7.47 -6.22
CA ALA A 119 -7.31 -8.45 -6.33
C ALA A 119 -7.52 -9.66 -5.40
N ARG A 120 -8.09 -9.45 -4.20
CA ARG A 120 -8.43 -10.54 -3.27
C ARG A 120 -9.50 -11.45 -3.86
N TYR A 121 -10.60 -10.90 -4.39
CA TYR A 121 -11.65 -11.68 -5.03
C TYR A 121 -11.14 -12.43 -6.27
N ALA A 122 -10.36 -11.76 -7.13
CA ALA A 122 -9.77 -12.39 -8.30
C ALA A 122 -8.79 -13.51 -7.93
N ARG A 123 -7.95 -13.31 -6.92
CA ARG A 123 -7.02 -14.33 -6.41
C ARG A 123 -7.77 -15.53 -5.82
N SER A 124 -8.73 -15.28 -4.93
CA SER A 124 -9.52 -16.35 -4.30
C SER A 124 -10.33 -17.13 -5.33
N GLY A 125 -10.96 -16.43 -6.28
CA GLY A 125 -11.70 -17.05 -7.38
C GLY A 125 -10.80 -17.89 -8.28
N SER A 126 -9.62 -17.37 -8.66
CA SER A 126 -8.65 -18.13 -9.47
C SER A 126 -8.13 -19.37 -8.73
N ARG A 127 -7.81 -19.24 -7.44
CA ARG A 127 -7.38 -20.37 -6.60
C ARG A 127 -8.44 -21.43 -6.51
N PHE A 128 -9.68 -21.03 -6.24
CA PHE A 128 -10.80 -21.96 -6.17
C PHE A 128 -10.99 -22.70 -7.49
N PHE A 129 -11.00 -21.97 -8.62
CA PHE A 129 -11.14 -22.57 -9.95
C PHE A 129 -10.04 -23.61 -10.25
N PHE A 130 -8.77 -23.24 -10.11
CA PHE A 130 -7.66 -24.15 -10.40
C PHE A 130 -7.54 -25.29 -9.37
N LEU A 131 -7.96 -25.09 -8.13
CA LEU A 131 -7.99 -26.16 -7.13
C LEU A 131 -9.04 -27.21 -7.49
N VAL A 132 -10.24 -26.79 -7.87
CA VAL A 132 -11.30 -27.70 -8.33
C VAL A 132 -10.85 -28.46 -9.58
N LEU A 133 -10.24 -27.77 -10.54
CA LEU A 133 -9.71 -28.40 -11.75
C LEU A 133 -8.56 -29.37 -11.45
N SER A 134 -7.64 -29.02 -10.54
CA SER A 134 -6.56 -29.91 -10.10
C SER A 134 -7.11 -31.17 -9.45
N TYR A 135 -8.13 -31.02 -8.60
CA TYR A 135 -8.76 -32.14 -7.91
C TYR A 135 -9.46 -33.08 -8.91
N TYR A 136 -10.16 -32.52 -9.90
CA TYR A 136 -10.76 -33.29 -10.99
C TYR A 136 -9.71 -34.11 -11.77
N LEU A 137 -8.63 -33.47 -12.21
CA LEU A 137 -7.56 -34.15 -12.94
C LEU A 137 -6.84 -35.20 -12.09
N LEU A 138 -6.69 -34.95 -10.78
CA LEU A 138 -6.13 -35.91 -9.85
C LEU A 138 -7.02 -37.15 -9.72
N ILE A 139 -8.34 -36.99 -9.57
CA ILE A 139 -9.28 -38.13 -9.54
C ILE A 139 -9.15 -38.96 -10.81
N ARG A 140 -9.18 -38.32 -11.98
CA ARG A 140 -9.00 -39.00 -13.27
C ARG A 140 -7.67 -39.76 -13.33
N LEU A 141 -6.61 -39.20 -12.77
CA LEU A 141 -5.30 -39.85 -12.76
C LEU A 141 -5.28 -41.07 -11.83
N LEU A 142 -5.99 -41.01 -10.70
CA LEU A 142 -6.15 -42.15 -9.79
C LEU A 142 -7.04 -43.26 -10.39
N GLU A 143 -8.03 -42.92 -11.21
CA GLU A 143 -8.85 -43.91 -11.94
C GLU A 143 -7.99 -44.81 -12.84
N PHE A 144 -6.97 -44.26 -13.50
CA PHE A 144 -6.02 -45.04 -14.30
C PHE A 144 -5.19 -46.03 -13.48
N VAL A 145 -4.95 -45.73 -12.20
CA VAL A 145 -4.12 -46.56 -11.31
C VAL A 145 -4.97 -47.56 -10.53
N TYR A 146 -6.30 -47.46 -10.61
CA TYR A 146 -7.23 -48.33 -9.90
C TYR A 146 -7.53 -49.62 -10.69
N PRO A 147 -7.49 -50.82 -10.06
CA PRO A 147 -7.16 -51.07 -8.65
C PRO A 147 -5.64 -51.01 -8.40
N PHE A 148 -5.25 -50.28 -7.34
CA PHE A 148 -3.85 -50.08 -6.93
C PHE A 148 -3.15 -51.42 -6.70
N SER A 149 -2.47 -51.91 -7.72
CA SER A 149 -1.68 -53.14 -7.69
C SER A 149 -0.28 -52.85 -8.22
N ILE A 150 0.73 -53.53 -7.66
CA ILE A 150 2.13 -53.38 -8.09
C ILE A 150 2.27 -53.75 -9.57
N GLU A 151 1.52 -54.76 -10.03
CA GLU A 151 1.45 -55.17 -11.45
C GLU A 151 0.74 -54.12 -12.34
N GLY A 152 -0.34 -53.49 -11.86
CA GLY A 152 -1.06 -52.44 -12.59
C GLY A 152 -0.23 -51.17 -12.77
N ILE A 153 0.53 -50.77 -11.74
CA ILE A 153 1.47 -49.65 -11.85
C ILE A 153 2.57 -49.97 -12.87
N ARG A 154 3.10 -51.21 -12.87
CA ARG A 154 4.15 -51.63 -13.79
C ARG A 154 3.67 -51.68 -15.25
N GLN A 155 2.46 -52.18 -15.49
CA GLN A 155 1.82 -52.15 -16.82
C GLN A 155 1.58 -50.73 -17.35
N ILE A 156 1.26 -49.76 -16.48
CA ILE A 156 1.07 -48.35 -16.88
C ILE A 156 2.38 -47.68 -17.30
N PHE A 157 3.52 -48.07 -16.73
CA PHE A 157 4.84 -47.57 -17.16
C PHE A 157 5.39 -48.29 -18.41
N GLU A 158 4.92 -49.51 -18.67
CA GLU A 158 5.30 -50.28 -19.87
C GLU A 158 4.42 -49.96 -21.09
N ILE A 159 3.17 -49.57 -20.88
CA ILE A 159 2.27 -49.06 -21.92
C ILE A 159 2.49 -47.55 -22.00
N GLU A 160 3.10 -47.05 -23.08
CA GLU A 160 3.17 -45.61 -23.40
C GLU A 160 1.76 -45.04 -23.68
N SER A 161 0.90 -44.98 -22.66
CA SER A 161 -0.45 -44.43 -22.78
C SER A 161 -0.34 -42.92 -23.00
N GLU A 162 -0.61 -42.49 -24.23
CA GLU A 162 -0.69 -41.07 -24.57
C GLU A 162 -1.69 -40.34 -23.67
N GLU A 163 -2.78 -40.99 -23.27
CA GLU A 163 -3.80 -40.42 -22.40
C GLU A 163 -3.27 -40.14 -20.99
N LEU A 164 -2.52 -41.06 -20.39
CA LEU A 164 -1.87 -40.88 -19.09
C LEU A 164 -0.85 -39.73 -19.14
N LYS A 165 -0.07 -39.66 -20.22
CA LYS A 165 0.90 -38.58 -20.46
C LYS A 165 0.19 -37.22 -20.59
N ASN A 166 -0.89 -37.17 -21.36
CA ASN A 166 -1.68 -35.94 -21.56
C ASN A 166 -2.32 -35.47 -20.24
N LEU A 167 -2.88 -36.40 -19.46
CA LEU A 167 -3.47 -36.13 -18.15
C LEU A 167 -2.43 -35.64 -17.14
N GLY A 168 -1.24 -36.25 -17.11
CA GLY A 168 -0.13 -35.82 -16.26
C GLY A 168 0.38 -34.41 -16.60
N ILE A 169 0.54 -34.09 -17.89
CA ILE A 169 0.94 -32.75 -18.33
C ILE A 169 -0.15 -31.71 -17.99
N ALA A 170 -1.42 -32.03 -18.23
CA ALA A 170 -2.54 -31.17 -17.89
C ALA A 170 -2.59 -30.90 -16.38
N PHE A 171 -2.43 -31.93 -15.54
CA PHE A 171 -2.39 -31.80 -14.09
C PHE A 171 -1.26 -30.88 -13.63
N LEU A 172 -0.04 -31.10 -14.13
CA LEU A 172 1.11 -30.24 -13.81
C LEU A 172 0.86 -28.80 -14.25
N ALA A 173 0.32 -28.58 -15.44
CA ALA A 173 -0.01 -27.25 -15.94
C ALA A 173 -1.00 -26.51 -15.02
N VAL A 174 -2.09 -27.18 -14.61
CA VAL A 174 -3.08 -26.61 -13.67
C VAL A 174 -2.47 -26.36 -12.29
N PHE A 175 -1.63 -27.27 -11.81
CA PHE A 175 -0.95 -27.12 -10.53
C PHE A 175 -0.01 -25.89 -10.54
N PHE A 176 0.77 -25.69 -11.61
CA PHE A 176 1.59 -24.50 -11.75
C PHE A 176 0.76 -23.22 -11.91
N LEU A 177 -0.39 -23.27 -12.59
CA LEU A 177 -1.35 -22.15 -12.66
C LEU A 177 -1.91 -21.81 -11.28
N LEU A 178 -2.25 -22.81 -10.45
CA LEU A 178 -2.70 -22.64 -9.08
C LEU A 178 -1.63 -21.92 -8.23
N MET A 179 -0.37 -22.34 -8.32
CA MET A 179 0.75 -21.69 -7.62
C MET A 179 0.99 -20.25 -8.11
N SER A 180 0.78 -20.02 -9.41
CA SER A 180 0.91 -18.72 -10.08
C SER A 180 -0.19 -17.72 -9.71
N THR A 181 -1.27 -18.13 -9.03
CA THR A 181 -2.29 -17.19 -8.51
C THR A 181 -1.73 -16.11 -7.57
N THR A 182 -0.53 -16.32 -7.02
CA THR A 182 0.23 -15.34 -6.24
C THR A 182 0.65 -14.09 -7.03
N PHE A 183 0.61 -14.12 -8.36
CA PHE A 183 0.81 -12.96 -9.22
C PHE A 183 -0.35 -11.96 -9.17
N VAL A 184 -1.55 -12.39 -8.77
CA VAL A 184 -2.69 -11.49 -8.54
C VAL A 184 -2.48 -10.76 -7.22
N ARG A 185 -1.82 -9.61 -7.27
CA ARG A 185 -1.58 -8.73 -6.11
C ARG A 185 -2.35 -7.43 -6.26
N GLY A 186 -2.92 -6.96 -5.15
CA GLY A 186 -3.49 -5.63 -5.04
C GLY A 186 -2.88 -4.97 -3.81
N ILE A 187 -2.48 -3.72 -3.96
CA ILE A 187 -2.00 -2.90 -2.85
C ILE A 187 -3.18 -2.10 -2.33
N GLN A 188 -3.25 -1.91 -1.01
CA GLN A 188 -4.27 -1.07 -0.38
C GLN A 188 -3.95 0.39 -0.72
N ALA A 189 -4.60 0.91 -1.76
CA ALA A 189 -4.28 2.22 -2.34
C ALA A 189 -4.59 3.40 -1.40
N SER A 190 -5.55 3.26 -0.47
CA SER A 190 -6.10 4.40 0.29
C SER A 190 -5.34 4.81 1.56
N GLU A 191 -4.37 4.02 2.05
CA GLU A 191 -3.59 4.38 3.24
C GLU A 191 -2.13 4.61 2.86
N VAL A 192 -1.76 5.89 2.74
CA VAL A 192 -0.37 6.34 2.71
C VAL A 192 0.07 6.60 4.15
N PHE A 193 1.29 6.25 4.50
CA PHE A 193 1.87 6.60 5.79
C PHE A 193 3.14 7.42 5.55
N VAL A 194 3.19 8.64 6.08
CA VAL A 194 4.35 9.53 5.96
C VAL A 194 5.22 9.38 7.20
N TYR A 195 6.46 8.98 7.00
CA TYR A 195 7.45 8.74 8.02
C TYR A 195 8.64 9.67 7.82
N GLY A 196 9.06 10.34 8.88
CA GLY A 196 10.23 11.22 8.80
C GLY A 196 10.73 11.65 10.18
N PRO A 197 12.04 11.85 10.35
CA PRO A 197 12.62 12.38 11.59
C PRO A 197 12.11 13.81 11.85
N SER A 198 12.43 14.35 13.02
CA SER A 198 12.20 15.77 13.31
C SER A 198 12.87 16.66 12.25
N ARG A 199 12.28 17.82 11.94
CA ARG A 199 12.75 18.80 10.93
C ARG A 199 12.71 18.37 9.45
N SER A 200 12.32 17.14 9.14
CA SER A 200 12.13 16.68 7.75
C SER A 200 11.02 17.39 6.96
N GLY A 201 10.32 18.37 7.54
CA GLY A 201 9.26 19.13 6.87
C GLY A 201 7.89 18.43 6.82
N LYS A 202 7.63 17.45 7.69
CA LYS A 202 6.34 16.70 7.75
C LYS A 202 5.11 17.61 7.72
N THR A 203 5.03 18.55 8.67
CA THR A 203 3.88 19.42 8.85
C THR A 203 3.70 20.38 7.66
N LEU A 204 4.80 20.93 7.13
CA LEU A 204 4.75 21.77 5.92
C LEU A 204 4.33 20.97 4.67
N LEU A 205 4.81 19.74 4.53
CA LEU A 205 4.39 18.83 3.45
C LEU A 205 2.90 18.49 3.53
N LEU A 206 2.36 18.29 4.74
CA LEU A 206 0.92 18.10 4.96
C LEU A 206 0.12 19.30 4.43
N LEU A 207 0.54 20.52 4.74
CA LEU A 207 -0.14 21.73 4.28
C LEU A 207 -0.06 21.90 2.76
N ALA A 208 1.09 21.59 2.17
CA ALA A 208 1.27 21.57 0.73
C ALA A 208 0.36 20.54 0.04
N LEU A 209 0.26 19.33 0.60
CA LEU A 209 -0.68 18.30 0.13
C LEU A 209 -2.13 18.74 0.29
N TYR A 210 -2.47 19.39 1.41
CA TYR A 210 -3.80 19.93 1.65
C TYR A 210 -4.21 20.95 0.58
N SER A 211 -3.37 21.97 0.33
CA SER A 211 -3.62 22.96 -0.75
C SER A 211 -3.78 22.26 -2.09
N HIS A 212 -2.88 21.33 -2.44
CA HIS A 212 -2.99 20.59 -3.69
C HIS A 212 -4.32 19.81 -3.81
N PHE A 213 -4.82 19.22 -2.72
CA PHE A 213 -6.11 18.52 -2.72
C PHE A 213 -7.30 19.48 -2.90
N VAL A 214 -7.28 20.63 -2.24
CA VAL A 214 -8.32 21.64 -2.38
C VAL A 214 -8.34 22.19 -3.82
N ASP A 215 -7.18 22.55 -4.35
CA ASP A 215 -7.07 23.28 -5.61
C ASP A 215 -7.26 22.38 -6.85
N PHE A 216 -6.80 21.12 -6.81
CA PHE A 216 -6.80 20.23 -7.98
C PHE A 216 -7.77 19.05 -7.90
N TYR A 217 -8.20 18.67 -6.70
CA TYR A 217 -9.11 17.52 -6.50
C TYR A 217 -10.46 17.91 -5.89
N GLU A 218 -10.78 19.21 -5.81
CA GLU A 218 -11.99 19.73 -5.15
C GLU A 218 -12.16 19.09 -3.75
N GLY A 219 -11.04 18.96 -3.06
CA GLY A 219 -10.90 18.10 -1.89
C GLY A 219 -11.43 18.70 -0.60
N THR A 220 -11.69 17.82 0.36
CA THR A 220 -12.01 18.14 1.75
C THR A 220 -11.09 17.35 2.66
N HIS A 221 -11.04 17.72 3.94
CA HIS A 221 -10.25 16.99 4.93
C HIS A 221 -11.09 16.57 6.14
N ARG A 222 -10.62 15.55 6.85
CA ARG A 222 -11.04 15.20 8.21
C ARG A 222 -9.80 15.09 9.07
N GLU A 223 -9.87 15.60 10.28
CA GLU A 223 -8.76 15.51 11.23
C GLU A 223 -9.21 14.94 12.58
N ILE A 224 -8.32 14.20 13.23
CA ILE A 224 -8.41 13.86 14.65
C ILE A 224 -7.06 14.15 15.27
N ILE A 225 -7.08 15.00 16.28
CA ILE A 225 -5.88 15.46 16.97
C ILE A 225 -6.04 15.11 18.44
N LEU A 226 -5.01 14.46 18.96
CA LEU A 226 -4.78 14.19 20.36
C LEU A 226 -3.45 14.86 20.69
N SER A 227 -3.50 15.81 21.61
CA SER A 227 -2.31 16.48 22.13
C SER A 227 -2.40 16.45 23.64
N SER A 228 -1.28 16.22 24.31
CA SER A 228 -1.22 16.23 25.77
C SER A 228 -0.19 17.22 26.26
N ASP A 229 -0.62 18.05 27.22
CA ASP A 229 0.26 18.94 27.97
C ASP A 229 0.34 18.46 29.43
N ARG A 230 1.44 18.82 30.10
CA ARG A 230 1.52 18.75 31.56
C ARG A 230 0.88 19.99 32.15
N GLU A 231 -0.20 19.81 32.90
CA GLU A 231 -0.62 20.83 33.87
C GLU A 231 0.25 20.75 35.13
N GLU A 232 0.23 21.83 35.93
CA GLU A 232 1.10 22.10 37.09
C GLU A 232 1.14 20.95 38.14
N GLU A 233 0.21 20.00 38.07
CA GLU A 233 0.12 18.81 38.93
C GLU A 233 0.44 17.49 38.19
N LYS A 234 1.60 17.33 37.56
CA LYS A 234 2.23 16.03 37.11
C LYS A 234 1.39 15.02 36.29
N VAL A 235 0.12 15.26 35.98
CA VAL A 235 -0.76 14.36 35.22
C VAL A 235 -0.88 14.87 33.80
N TRP A 236 -0.61 13.99 32.84
CA TRP A 236 -0.82 14.28 31.43
C TRP A 236 -2.32 14.32 31.15
N GLN A 237 -2.82 15.45 30.65
CA GLN A 237 -4.20 15.58 30.21
C GLN A 237 -4.24 16.00 28.74
N LEU A 238 -5.35 15.68 28.06
CA LEU A 238 -5.54 16.12 26.68
C LEU A 238 -5.73 17.65 26.65
N SER A 239 -4.85 18.34 25.94
CA SER A 239 -4.85 19.80 25.85
C SER A 239 -5.60 20.28 24.62
N THR A 240 -6.69 21.02 24.85
CA THR A 240 -7.44 21.67 23.76
C THR A 240 -6.66 22.84 23.15
N LYS A 241 -5.73 23.44 23.90
CA LYS A 241 -4.90 24.56 23.42
C LYS A 241 -3.85 24.07 22.43
N SER A 242 -3.13 23.01 22.76
CA SER A 242 -2.13 22.40 21.87
C SER A 242 -2.80 21.69 20.69
N GLU A 243 -3.97 21.09 20.90
CA GLU A 243 -4.80 20.57 19.80
C GLU A 243 -5.11 21.64 18.74
N LYS A 244 -5.59 22.82 19.15
CA LYS A 244 -5.95 23.89 18.21
C LYS A 244 -4.79 24.29 17.31
N LYS A 245 -3.56 24.32 17.84
CA LYS A 245 -2.36 24.69 17.08
C LYS A 245 -2.03 23.73 15.93
N LEU A 246 -2.40 22.45 16.07
CA LEU A 246 -2.15 21.41 15.07
C LEU A 246 -3.27 21.29 14.04
N ARG A 247 -4.34 22.08 14.14
CA ARG A 247 -5.42 22.08 13.14
C ARG A 247 -4.93 22.73 11.86
N ILE A 248 -5.32 22.18 10.71
CA ILE A 248 -4.94 22.73 9.40
C ILE A 248 -5.31 24.23 9.31
N GLU A 249 -6.51 24.60 9.77
CA GLU A 249 -6.99 25.99 9.79
C GLU A 249 -6.05 26.93 10.56
N SER A 250 -5.54 26.48 11.72
CA SER A 250 -4.68 27.30 12.58
C SER A 250 -3.27 27.38 12.04
N MET A 251 -2.77 26.28 11.45
CA MET A 251 -1.46 26.26 10.81
C MET A 251 -1.41 27.16 9.58
N LEU A 252 -2.47 27.17 8.75
CA LEU A 252 -2.59 28.07 7.60
C LEU A 252 -2.70 29.54 8.03
N SER A 253 -3.55 29.84 9.02
CA SER A 253 -3.67 31.20 9.56
C SER A 253 -2.35 31.71 10.17
N GLY A 254 -1.57 30.81 10.79
CA GLY A 254 -0.22 31.09 11.25
C GLY A 254 0.71 31.48 10.10
N LEU A 255 0.74 30.69 9.03
CA LEU A 255 1.55 30.99 7.83
C LEU A 255 1.17 32.33 7.20
N GLU A 256 -0.11 32.62 7.02
CA GLU A 256 -0.58 33.93 6.51
C GLU A 256 -0.12 35.10 7.39
N SER A 257 0.08 34.85 8.69
CA SER A 257 0.62 35.81 9.66
C SER A 257 2.16 35.82 9.74
N GLY A 258 2.84 35.05 8.88
CA GLY A 258 4.30 34.89 8.85
C GLY A 258 4.87 33.99 9.96
N ILE A 259 4.03 33.19 10.60
CA ILE A 259 4.42 32.27 11.68
C ILE A 259 4.47 30.85 11.10
N THR A 260 5.67 30.28 11.02
CA THR A 260 5.84 28.88 10.62
C THR A 260 5.20 27.93 11.64
N PRO A 261 4.45 26.90 11.20
CA PRO A 261 3.88 25.89 12.08
C PRO A 261 4.95 25.26 12.97
N LYS A 262 4.66 25.15 14.27
CA LYS A 262 5.56 24.48 15.21
C LYS A 262 5.70 23.00 14.83
N SER A 263 6.90 22.46 14.98
CA SER A 263 7.11 21.01 14.92
C SER A 263 6.26 20.28 15.96
N THR A 264 5.69 19.14 15.55
CA THR A 264 4.90 18.22 16.38
C THR A 264 5.72 17.70 17.56
N ASP A 265 5.19 17.85 18.78
CA ASP A 265 5.88 17.45 20.01
C ASP A 265 5.76 15.93 20.27
N ARG A 266 6.51 15.42 21.27
CA ARG A 266 6.46 14.01 21.74
C ARG A 266 5.09 13.56 22.20
N THR A 267 4.21 14.50 22.54
CA THR A 267 2.90 14.27 23.12
C THR A 267 1.79 14.70 22.18
N ASP A 268 2.08 14.72 20.89
CA ASP A 268 1.12 15.03 19.83
C ASP A 268 0.94 13.84 18.88
N LEU A 269 -0.31 13.58 18.54
CA LEU A 269 -0.72 12.66 17.49
C LEU A 269 -1.86 13.29 16.71
N ALA A 270 -1.63 13.54 15.44
CA ALA A 270 -2.65 14.02 14.53
C ALA A 270 -2.77 13.08 13.33
N ILE A 271 -4.01 12.76 12.97
CA ILE A 271 -4.32 12.01 11.75
C ILE A 271 -5.23 12.87 10.88
N TYR A 272 -4.81 13.11 9.65
CA TYR A 272 -5.51 13.88 8.64
C TYR A 272 -5.89 12.95 7.48
N GLU A 273 -7.15 12.91 7.10
CA GLU A 273 -7.64 12.22 5.90
C GLU A 273 -8.04 13.28 4.87
N LEU A 274 -7.26 13.40 3.80
CA LEU A 274 -7.54 14.26 2.65
C LEU A 274 -8.32 13.44 1.62
N ASN A 275 -9.48 13.94 1.19
CA ASN A 275 -10.37 13.25 0.25
C ASN A 275 -10.72 14.20 -0.90
N GLY A 276 -10.63 13.74 -2.13
CA GLY A 276 -11.01 14.52 -3.31
C GLY A 276 -11.42 13.63 -4.48
N LYS A 277 -11.57 14.23 -5.67
CA LYS A 277 -11.89 13.52 -6.90
C LYS A 277 -10.99 13.98 -8.05
N LYS A 278 -10.29 13.04 -8.67
CA LYS A 278 -9.57 13.28 -9.92
C LYS A 278 -10.57 13.29 -11.08
N ASN A 279 -10.53 14.36 -11.88
CA ASN A 279 -11.44 14.60 -13.00
C ASN A 279 -12.93 14.48 -12.61
N GLY A 280 -13.29 14.82 -11.36
CA GLY A 280 -14.65 14.76 -10.83
C GLY A 280 -15.24 13.36 -10.61
N LEU A 281 -14.54 12.28 -10.98
CA LEU A 281 -15.09 10.91 -10.99
C LEU A 281 -14.33 9.94 -10.08
N LEU A 282 -13.00 9.98 -10.08
CA LEU A 282 -12.18 8.99 -9.41
C LEU A 282 -11.81 9.48 -7.99
N PRO A 283 -12.27 8.82 -6.91
CA PRO A 283 -11.94 9.26 -5.57
C PRO A 283 -10.43 9.14 -5.32
N VAL A 284 -9.86 10.19 -4.73
CA VAL A 284 -8.48 10.23 -4.27
C VAL A 284 -8.52 10.41 -2.75
N GLU A 285 -7.90 9.50 -2.03
CA GLU A 285 -7.82 9.53 -0.56
C GLU A 285 -6.35 9.49 -0.15
N PHE A 286 -5.98 10.33 0.81
CA PHE A 286 -4.64 10.38 1.37
C PHE A 286 -4.73 10.56 2.88
N THR A 287 -4.29 9.55 3.62
CA THR A 287 -4.15 9.65 5.07
C THR A 287 -2.74 10.13 5.41
N PHE A 288 -2.62 11.15 6.25
CA PHE A 288 -1.36 11.67 6.78
C PHE A 288 -1.38 11.52 8.30
N ILE A 289 -0.28 11.05 8.88
CA ILE A 289 -0.14 10.93 10.33
C ILE A 289 1.03 11.81 10.75
N ASP A 290 0.74 12.85 11.52
CA ASP A 290 1.75 13.71 12.12
C ASP A 290 1.99 13.30 13.57
N TYR A 291 3.26 13.15 13.90
CA TYR A 291 3.74 12.66 15.18
C TYR A 291 5.16 13.18 15.45
N GLY A 292 5.55 13.23 16.72
CA GLY A 292 6.88 13.64 17.14
C GLY A 292 7.97 12.77 16.52
N GLY A 293 8.99 13.39 15.91
CA GLY A 293 10.01 12.67 15.16
C GLY A 293 10.83 11.66 15.99
N GLU A 294 10.81 11.70 17.33
CA GLU A 294 11.61 10.79 18.15
C GLU A 294 11.05 9.37 18.23
N TYR A 295 9.77 9.16 17.89
CA TYR A 295 9.20 7.81 17.82
C TYR A 295 9.79 6.98 16.67
N THR A 296 10.60 7.57 15.79
CA THR A 296 11.19 6.89 14.64
C THR A 296 12.09 5.71 15.04
N GLU A 297 12.79 5.81 16.17
CA GLU A 297 13.70 4.78 16.66
C GLU A 297 13.00 3.65 17.44
N ASP A 298 11.72 3.84 17.80
CA ASP A 298 10.98 2.96 18.70
C ASP A 298 9.99 2.01 17.99
N LEU A 299 9.94 2.01 16.65
CA LEU A 299 8.97 1.23 15.88
C LEU A 299 9.34 -0.26 15.72
N GLU A 300 9.34 -1.01 16.82
CA GLU A 300 9.61 -2.44 16.85
C GLU A 300 8.38 -3.29 17.22
N PRO A 301 8.27 -4.54 16.72
CA PRO A 301 7.15 -5.42 17.05
C PRO A 301 7.03 -5.70 18.55
N LYS A 302 8.17 -5.81 19.26
CA LYS A 302 8.21 -6.05 20.71
C LYS A 302 7.73 -4.84 21.51
N LYS A 303 8.01 -3.61 21.06
CA LYS A 303 7.56 -2.37 21.70
C LYS A 303 6.06 -2.17 21.44
N TYR A 304 5.60 -2.44 20.21
CA TYR A 304 4.18 -2.44 19.86
C TYR A 304 3.34 -3.36 20.75
N SER A 305 3.73 -4.62 20.89
CA SER A 305 2.98 -5.59 21.72
C SER A 305 2.95 -5.19 23.20
N ARG A 306 4.03 -4.58 23.72
CA ARG A 306 4.08 -4.04 25.08
C ARG A 306 3.16 -2.83 25.25
N ALA A 307 3.17 -1.90 24.29
CA ALA A 307 2.30 -0.73 24.28
C ALA A 307 0.81 -1.13 24.27
N LEU A 308 0.43 -2.09 23.43
CA LEU A 308 -0.95 -2.61 23.40
C LEU A 308 -1.38 -3.24 24.73
N ARG A 309 -0.50 -4.02 25.37
CA ARG A 309 -0.80 -4.65 26.66
C ARG A 309 -1.01 -3.60 27.74
N SER A 310 -0.12 -2.61 27.82
CA SER A 310 -0.22 -1.53 28.81
C SER A 310 -1.49 -0.68 28.61
N LEU A 311 -1.84 -0.37 27.37
CA LEU A 311 -3.12 0.29 27.04
C LEU A 311 -4.32 -0.57 27.42
N SER A 312 -4.29 -1.87 27.12
CA SER A 312 -5.35 -2.81 27.46
C SER A 312 -5.60 -2.86 28.96
N GLU A 313 -4.53 -2.98 29.76
CA GLU A 313 -4.60 -3.01 31.22
C GLU A 313 -5.18 -1.71 31.80
N LYS A 314 -4.72 -0.55 31.32
CA LYS A 314 -5.17 0.75 31.82
C LYS A 314 -6.64 1.03 31.45
N LEU A 315 -7.04 0.74 30.21
CA LEU A 315 -8.42 0.97 29.73
C LEU A 315 -9.41 -0.03 30.32
N SER A 316 -9.00 -1.29 30.53
CA SER A 316 -9.87 -2.32 31.12
C SER A 316 -10.00 -2.19 32.65
N GLY A 317 -9.02 -1.58 33.31
CA GLY A 317 -9.03 -1.38 34.77
C GLY A 317 -10.22 -0.56 35.30
N ASN A 318 -10.85 0.25 34.44
CA ASN A 318 -11.98 1.13 34.80
C ASN A 318 -13.38 0.53 34.52
N GLU A 319 -13.48 -0.65 33.89
CA GLU A 319 -14.77 -1.33 33.64
C GLU A 319 -15.31 -2.11 34.86
N LYS A 320 -14.75 -1.92 36.06
CA LYS A 320 -15.15 -2.67 37.29
C LYS A 320 -16.54 -2.33 37.87
N LEU A 321 -17.38 -1.55 37.20
CA LEU A 321 -18.70 -1.14 37.72
C LEU A 321 -19.81 -1.21 36.66
N SER A 322 -20.13 -2.40 36.18
CA SER A 322 -21.52 -2.77 35.84
C SER A 322 -21.62 -4.29 35.71
N GLY A 323 -22.67 -4.87 36.27
CA GLY A 323 -22.76 -6.29 36.63
C GLY A 323 -22.54 -7.29 35.50
N ASN A 324 -21.88 -8.40 35.86
CA ASN A 324 -21.95 -9.73 35.27
C ASN A 324 -22.09 -9.84 33.74
N GLU A 325 -21.16 -9.21 33.02
CA GLU A 325 -20.63 -9.72 31.74
C GLU A 325 -19.28 -9.03 31.51
N LYS A 326 -18.17 -9.76 31.69
CA LYS A 326 -16.81 -9.28 31.33
C LYS A 326 -16.71 -9.24 29.80
N LEU A 327 -17.41 -8.32 29.16
CA LEU A 327 -17.22 -8.01 27.74
C LEU A 327 -15.92 -7.22 27.62
N SER A 328 -14.85 -7.92 27.24
CA SER A 328 -13.48 -7.42 27.07
C SER A 328 -13.37 -6.39 25.93
N LYS A 329 -13.98 -5.22 26.09
CA LYS A 329 -14.07 -4.19 25.05
C LYS A 329 -12.70 -3.70 24.59
N PHE A 330 -11.71 -3.73 25.49
CA PHE A 330 -10.33 -3.33 25.25
C PHE A 330 -9.33 -4.48 25.39
N SER A 331 -9.69 -5.72 25.01
CA SER A 331 -8.69 -6.79 24.88
C SER A 331 -7.56 -6.39 23.92
N VAL A 332 -6.39 -7.03 24.05
CA VAL A 332 -5.25 -6.77 23.17
C VAL A 332 -5.63 -7.00 21.70
N GLU A 333 -6.47 -7.99 21.41
CA GLU A 333 -6.98 -8.28 20.07
C GLU A 333 -7.94 -7.19 19.57
N ALA A 334 -8.83 -6.68 20.43
CA ALA A 334 -9.75 -5.60 20.09
C ALA A 334 -8.98 -4.31 19.81
N LEU A 335 -8.02 -3.96 20.66
CA LEU A 335 -7.12 -2.82 20.47
C LEU A 335 -6.31 -2.98 19.18
N HIS A 336 -5.75 -4.17 18.93
CA HIS A 336 -5.04 -4.45 17.69
C HIS A 336 -5.91 -4.16 16.45
N ARG A 337 -7.21 -4.46 16.50
CA ARG A 337 -8.16 -4.18 15.40
C ARG A 337 -8.56 -2.70 15.30
N GLN A 338 -8.71 -1.99 16.41
CA GLN A 338 -9.30 -0.64 16.43
C GLN A 338 -8.30 0.51 16.49
N ILE A 339 -7.11 0.31 17.06
CA ILE A 339 -6.13 1.39 17.29
C ILE A 339 -5.73 2.10 15.98
N GLY A 340 -5.52 3.41 16.03
CA GLY A 340 -5.23 4.24 14.85
C GLY A 340 -6.42 4.55 13.93
N THR A 341 -7.64 4.07 14.20
CA THR A 341 -8.83 4.49 13.45
C THR A 341 -9.41 5.79 14.00
N LEU A 342 -9.94 6.67 13.14
CA LEU A 342 -10.52 7.95 13.57
C LEU A 342 -11.65 7.76 14.60
N SER A 343 -12.51 6.76 14.40
CA SER A 343 -13.62 6.45 15.32
C SER A 343 -13.12 6.02 16.69
N PHE A 344 -12.08 5.19 16.75
CA PHE A 344 -11.48 4.76 18.00
C PHE A 344 -10.75 5.89 18.72
N LEU A 345 -9.98 6.71 17.99
CA LEU A 345 -9.32 7.87 18.58
C LEU A 345 -10.32 8.91 19.11
N LYS A 346 -11.45 9.12 18.41
CA LYS A 346 -12.57 9.94 18.91
C LYS A 346 -13.20 9.34 20.17
N LEU A 347 -13.39 8.02 20.22
CA LEU A 347 -13.90 7.34 21.42
C LEU A 347 -12.97 7.56 22.62
N LEU A 348 -11.66 7.36 22.42
CA LEU A 348 -10.64 7.58 23.43
C LEU A 348 -10.64 9.04 23.92
N LYS A 349 -10.66 10.00 23.00
CA LYS A 349 -10.74 11.43 23.30
C LYS A 349 -11.95 11.79 24.16
N ASN A 350 -13.12 11.26 23.82
CA ASN A 350 -14.39 11.69 24.41
C ASN A 350 -14.76 10.96 25.70
N LYS A 351 -14.32 9.69 25.87
CA LYS A 351 -14.73 8.84 27.00
C LYS A 351 -13.59 8.38 27.91
N TYR A 352 -12.34 8.44 27.45
CA TYR A 352 -11.18 7.86 28.16
C TYR A 352 -9.96 8.83 28.15
N SER A 353 -10.21 10.14 28.16
CA SER A 353 -9.17 11.17 28.01
C SER A 353 -8.10 11.08 29.10
N LYS A 354 -8.49 10.75 30.33
CA LYS A 354 -7.59 10.65 31.49
C LYS A 354 -6.65 9.45 31.39
N GLU A 355 -7.19 8.28 31.05
CA GLU A 355 -6.42 7.04 30.88
C GLU A 355 -5.46 7.13 29.71
N VAL A 356 -5.89 7.82 28.65
CA VAL A 356 -5.09 8.09 27.47
C VAL A 356 -3.93 9.02 27.78
N GLY A 357 -4.14 10.07 28.59
CA GLY A 357 -3.08 10.99 29.02
C GLY A 357 -1.90 10.25 29.68
N ASP A 358 -2.19 9.38 30.65
CA ASP A 358 -1.17 8.55 31.32
C ASP A 358 -0.44 7.57 30.40
N GLN A 359 -1.03 7.22 29.26
CA GLN A 359 -0.54 6.20 28.34
C GLN A 359 -0.23 6.78 26.95
N PHE A 360 -0.03 8.09 26.86
CA PHE A 360 0.01 8.78 25.58
C PHE A 360 1.12 8.26 24.68
N HIS A 361 2.32 8.06 25.22
CA HIS A 361 3.45 7.47 24.51
C HIS A 361 3.12 6.08 23.92
N ASN A 362 2.47 5.22 24.70
CA ASN A 362 2.05 3.89 24.24
C ASN A 362 0.98 3.97 23.16
N LEU A 363 0.05 4.93 23.27
CA LEU A 363 -0.97 5.18 22.25
C LEU A 363 -0.34 5.62 20.92
N ILE A 364 0.58 6.61 20.96
CA ILE A 364 1.29 7.09 19.77
C ILE A 364 2.04 5.95 19.10
N LEU A 365 2.89 5.24 19.85
CA LEU A 365 3.70 4.14 19.32
C LEU A 365 2.83 3.06 18.68
N ALA A 366 1.74 2.67 19.36
CA ALA A 366 0.84 1.65 18.84
C ALA A 366 0.07 2.11 17.59
N CYS A 367 -0.37 3.36 17.56
CA CYS A 367 -1.01 3.96 16.38
C CYS A 367 -0.07 4.00 15.18
N ILE A 368 1.13 4.57 15.35
CA ILE A 368 2.12 4.71 14.28
C ILE A 368 2.52 3.34 13.74
N TYR A 369 2.93 2.41 14.62
CA TYR A 369 3.38 1.09 14.20
C TYR A 369 2.29 0.35 13.44
N LYS A 370 1.05 0.37 13.94
CA LYS A 370 -0.07 -0.28 13.25
C LYS A 370 -0.31 0.36 11.90
N LYS A 371 -0.38 1.68 11.81
CA LYS A 371 -0.66 2.39 10.56
C LYS A 371 0.44 2.18 9.53
N MET A 372 1.70 2.22 9.93
CA MET A 372 2.83 1.84 9.07
C MET A 372 2.71 0.37 8.58
N LYS A 373 2.31 -0.55 9.47
CA LYS A 373 2.12 -1.97 9.12
C LYS A 373 0.93 -2.21 8.20
N THR A 374 -0.17 -1.46 8.31
CA THR A 374 -1.37 -1.63 7.48
C THR A 374 -1.32 -0.86 6.17
N ALA A 375 -0.60 0.27 6.12
CA ALA A 375 -0.51 1.13 4.94
C ALA A 375 -0.01 0.36 3.71
N GLY A 376 -0.67 0.51 2.57
CA GLY A 376 -0.20 -0.08 1.32
C GLY A 376 0.99 0.69 0.72
N LYS A 377 1.13 1.96 1.11
CA LYS A 377 2.17 2.87 0.62
C LYS A 377 2.81 3.60 1.79
N VAL A 378 4.13 3.73 1.80
CA VAL A 378 4.88 4.42 2.85
C VAL A 378 5.83 5.45 2.22
N ILE A 379 5.76 6.68 2.68
CA ILE A 379 6.64 7.78 2.28
C ILE A 379 7.67 7.98 3.39
N PHE A 380 8.94 8.06 3.03
CA PHE A 380 10.07 8.32 3.90
C PHE A 380 10.68 9.68 3.55
N LEU A 381 10.63 10.63 4.48
CA LEU A 381 11.10 12.00 4.24
C LEU A 381 12.58 12.16 4.51
N VAL A 382 13.30 12.72 3.55
CA VAL A 382 14.71 13.08 3.66
C VAL A 382 14.80 14.60 3.76
N ASP A 383 15.42 15.09 4.82
CA ASP A 383 15.65 16.52 4.98
C ASP A 383 16.71 17.02 3.98
N GLY A 384 16.36 17.97 3.12
CA GLY A 384 17.26 18.58 2.15
C GLY A 384 18.44 19.32 2.78
N ASP A 385 18.33 19.73 4.06
CA ASP A 385 19.44 20.36 4.79
C ASP A 385 20.66 19.42 4.92
N TYR A 386 20.45 18.10 4.93
CA TYR A 386 21.56 17.14 4.93
C TYR A 386 22.33 17.08 3.59
N ILE A 387 21.70 17.50 2.49
CA ILE A 387 22.37 17.62 1.19
C ILE A 387 23.15 18.92 1.10
N LEU A 388 22.64 20.01 1.70
CA LEU A 388 23.39 21.25 1.82
C LEU A 388 24.68 21.05 2.63
N ASP A 389 24.59 20.31 3.75
CA ASP A 389 25.73 19.96 4.60
C ASP A 389 26.39 18.63 4.22
N TYR A 390 26.33 18.22 2.95
CA TYR A 390 26.80 16.91 2.53
C TYR A 390 28.28 16.66 2.86
N HIS A 391 29.12 17.70 2.79
CA HIS A 391 30.55 17.61 3.11
C HIS A 391 30.86 17.77 4.61
N GLY A 392 29.87 18.14 5.43
CA GLY A 392 29.95 18.17 6.89
C GLY A 392 29.37 16.90 7.52
N GLU A 393 28.43 17.05 8.45
CA GLU A 393 27.77 15.91 9.12
C GLU A 393 26.63 15.33 8.27
N GLY A 394 26.13 16.06 7.27
CA GLY A 394 25.00 15.66 6.43
C GLY A 394 25.16 14.27 5.80
N ARG A 395 26.35 13.90 5.30
CA ARG A 395 26.58 12.55 4.74
C ARG A 395 26.47 11.44 5.80
N LYS A 396 26.93 11.69 7.03
CA LYS A 396 26.84 10.74 8.14
C LYS A 396 25.38 10.56 8.56
N GLU A 397 24.64 11.66 8.67
CA GLU A 397 23.20 11.63 8.97
C GLU A 397 22.41 10.87 7.90
N LEU A 398 22.66 11.15 6.61
CA LEU A 398 22.05 10.40 5.50
C LEU A 398 22.41 8.91 5.53
N THR A 399 23.65 8.57 5.87
CA THR A 399 24.09 7.17 5.98
C THR A 399 23.26 6.43 7.04
N THR A 400 23.12 7.02 8.23
CA THR A 400 22.30 6.49 9.34
C THR A 400 20.83 6.40 8.95
N LEU A 401 20.29 7.46 8.34
CA LEU A 401 18.89 7.56 7.94
C LEU A 401 18.51 6.48 6.92
N PHE A 402 19.28 6.31 5.85
CA PHE A 402 19.00 5.28 4.85
C PHE A 402 19.19 3.87 5.39
N GLY A 403 20.16 3.64 6.27
CA GLY A 403 20.32 2.35 6.94
C GLY A 403 19.09 2.01 7.79
N HIS A 404 18.51 3.01 8.45
CA HIS A 404 17.26 2.84 9.20
C HIS A 404 16.06 2.58 8.29
N TYR A 405 15.92 3.34 7.21
CA TYR A 405 14.82 3.16 6.25
C TYR A 405 14.87 1.79 5.59
N PHE A 406 16.06 1.30 5.22
CA PHE A 406 16.25 -0.04 4.70
C PHE A 406 15.73 -1.11 5.68
N ARG A 407 16.10 -1.03 6.97
CA ARG A 407 15.62 -1.98 8.00
C ARG A 407 14.09 -1.96 8.13
N LEU A 408 13.48 -0.78 8.10
CA LEU A 408 12.02 -0.66 8.16
C LEU A 408 11.35 -1.25 6.92
N MET A 409 11.86 -0.97 5.72
CA MET A 409 11.34 -1.54 4.47
C MET A 409 11.44 -3.07 4.47
N ASP A 410 12.55 -3.63 4.95
CA ASP A 410 12.77 -5.07 5.06
C ASP A 410 11.76 -5.71 6.03
N GLN A 411 11.54 -5.09 7.20
CA GLN A 411 10.56 -5.55 8.19
C GLN A 411 9.11 -5.46 7.69
N LEU A 412 8.76 -4.41 6.94
CA LEU A 412 7.42 -4.18 6.42
C LEU A 412 7.11 -5.05 5.18
N GLY A 413 8.16 -5.48 4.47
CA GLY A 413 8.09 -6.46 3.39
C GLY A 413 7.75 -5.88 2.02
N PRO A 414 7.72 -6.76 0.99
CA PRO A 414 7.58 -6.37 -0.42
C PRO A 414 6.14 -6.10 -0.87
N ASP A 415 5.15 -6.28 0.01
CA ASP A 415 3.72 -6.11 -0.31
C ASP A 415 3.26 -4.65 -0.26
N LYS A 416 4.20 -3.71 -0.17
CA LYS A 416 3.98 -2.26 -0.10
C LYS A 416 4.77 -1.54 -1.18
N SER A 417 4.37 -0.30 -1.44
CA SER A 417 5.19 0.65 -2.20
C SER A 417 5.82 1.67 -1.29
N TYR A 418 7.05 2.05 -1.61
CA TYR A 418 7.81 3.00 -0.83
C TYR A 418 8.19 4.21 -1.67
N ALA A 419 8.22 5.39 -1.07
CA ALA A 419 8.77 6.58 -1.69
C ALA A 419 9.80 7.21 -0.75
N LEU A 420 10.97 7.55 -1.27
CA LEU A 420 11.92 8.44 -0.62
C LEU A 420 11.65 9.85 -1.14
N VAL A 421 11.28 10.78 -0.26
CA VAL A 421 10.89 12.14 -0.64
C VAL A 421 11.85 13.12 0.01
N LEU A 422 12.69 13.76 -0.80
CA LEU A 422 13.57 14.82 -0.33
C LEU A 422 12.80 16.13 -0.29
N THR A 423 12.77 16.77 0.89
CA THR A 423 12.10 18.05 1.12
C THR A 423 13.11 19.20 1.01
N LYS A 424 12.63 20.45 0.98
CA LYS A 424 13.46 21.68 0.92
C LYS A 424 14.32 21.80 -0.34
N THR A 425 13.80 21.34 -1.48
CA THR A 425 14.53 21.37 -2.76
C THR A 425 14.84 22.80 -3.23
N ASP A 426 14.02 23.77 -2.83
CA ASP A 426 14.20 25.23 -3.06
C ASP A 426 15.53 25.77 -2.51
N LYS A 427 16.05 25.18 -1.43
CA LYS A 427 17.36 25.57 -0.89
C LYS A 427 18.52 25.10 -1.76
N LEU A 428 18.31 24.06 -2.57
CA LEU A 428 19.32 23.48 -3.45
C LEU A 428 19.31 24.13 -4.84
N LYS A 429 18.13 24.47 -5.35
CA LYS A 429 17.90 24.97 -6.71
C LYS A 429 16.79 26.02 -6.70
N ASP A 430 16.86 26.98 -7.62
CA ASP A 430 15.75 27.90 -7.87
C ASP A 430 14.63 27.17 -8.64
N LEU A 431 13.44 27.11 -8.06
CA LEU A 431 12.29 26.34 -8.56
C LEU A 431 11.17 27.23 -9.11
N SER A 432 11.27 28.55 -8.95
CA SER A 432 10.19 29.51 -9.19
C SER A 432 9.60 29.43 -10.61
N GLU A 433 10.43 29.19 -11.62
CA GLU A 433 10.05 29.09 -13.03
C GLU A 433 10.07 27.66 -13.58
N ILE A 434 10.22 26.65 -12.73
CA ILE A 434 10.36 25.25 -13.16
C ILE A 434 9.03 24.53 -12.98
N PRO A 435 8.34 24.11 -14.06
CA PRO A 435 7.13 23.30 -13.91
C PRO A 435 7.43 21.89 -13.36
N ASP A 436 6.59 21.37 -12.48
CA ASP A 436 6.72 20.05 -11.82
C ASP A 436 7.00 18.89 -12.79
N ASN A 437 6.40 18.90 -13.98
CA ASN A 437 6.50 17.80 -14.96
C ASN A 437 7.52 18.07 -16.09
N SER A 438 8.33 19.12 -15.96
CA SER A 438 9.31 19.51 -16.98
C SER A 438 10.53 18.57 -17.02
N GLU A 439 11.27 18.60 -18.12
CA GLU A 439 12.56 17.90 -18.23
C GLU A 439 13.56 18.41 -17.19
N LYS A 440 13.60 19.72 -16.98
CA LYS A 440 14.45 20.37 -15.97
C LYS A 440 14.16 19.91 -14.54
N ALA A 441 12.89 19.66 -14.19
CA ALA A 441 12.52 19.07 -12.91
C ALA A 441 13.13 17.66 -12.72
N ARG A 442 13.12 16.85 -13.80
CA ARG A 442 13.74 15.52 -13.80
C ARG A 442 15.26 15.58 -13.71
N GLU A 443 15.89 16.58 -14.35
CA GLU A 443 17.33 16.80 -14.24
C GLU A 443 17.74 17.12 -12.80
N ILE A 444 17.00 18.00 -12.12
CA ILE A 444 17.23 18.31 -10.69
C ILE A 444 17.12 17.05 -9.83
N GLU A 445 16.06 16.27 -10.03
CA GLU A 445 15.85 15.03 -9.30
C GLU A 445 16.99 14.02 -9.55
N ALA A 446 17.43 13.88 -10.80
CA ALA A 446 18.53 13.00 -11.19
C ALA A 446 19.89 13.45 -10.63
N GLU A 447 20.14 14.77 -10.60
CA GLU A 447 21.34 15.36 -10.01
C GLU A 447 21.41 15.01 -8.52
N ILE A 448 20.35 15.28 -7.76
CA ILE A 448 20.29 14.97 -6.31
C ILE A 448 20.42 13.46 -6.08
N TYR A 449 19.74 12.65 -6.89
CA TYR A 449 19.86 11.19 -6.82
C TYR A 449 21.32 10.73 -6.99
N SER A 450 22.08 11.34 -7.91
CA SER A 450 23.49 10.99 -8.15
C SER A 450 24.40 11.29 -6.94
N PHE A 451 24.05 12.28 -6.11
CA PHE A 451 24.73 12.51 -4.84
C PHE A 451 24.46 11.37 -3.85
N LEU A 452 23.20 10.96 -3.73
CA LEU A 452 22.78 9.89 -2.83
C LEU A 452 23.38 8.53 -3.21
N ASP A 453 23.59 8.28 -4.51
CA ASP A 453 24.22 7.06 -5.03
C ASP A 453 25.63 6.79 -4.46
N ARG A 454 26.29 7.80 -3.89
CA ARG A 454 27.61 7.66 -3.24
C ARG A 454 27.54 7.14 -1.81
N ILE A 455 26.34 6.92 -1.27
CA ILE A 455 26.10 6.43 0.09
C ILE A 455 25.77 4.93 0.04
N TYR A 456 26.54 4.11 0.76
CA TYR A 456 26.39 2.65 0.73
C TYR A 456 24.99 2.18 1.18
N THR A 457 24.44 2.76 2.25
CA THR A 457 23.09 2.40 2.73
C THR A 457 21.98 2.82 1.78
N PHE A 458 22.17 3.87 0.98
CA PHE A 458 21.25 4.20 -0.12
C PHE A 458 21.32 3.15 -1.25
N ARG A 459 22.51 2.64 -1.57
CA ARG A 459 22.67 1.54 -2.53
C ARG A 459 21.98 0.25 -2.09
N GLU A 460 21.89 -0.01 -0.78
CA GLU A 460 21.07 -1.12 -0.26
C GLU A 460 19.59 -0.95 -0.60
N ILE A 461 19.05 0.26 -0.46
CA ILE A 461 17.69 0.59 -0.89
C ILE A 461 17.53 0.44 -2.40
N GLN A 462 18.51 0.88 -3.20
CA GLN A 462 18.49 0.66 -4.66
C GLN A 462 18.47 -0.84 -5.02
N ASN A 463 19.24 -1.66 -4.31
CA ASN A 463 19.23 -3.11 -4.50
C ASN A 463 17.88 -3.72 -4.13
N LEU A 464 17.24 -3.24 -3.05
CA LEU A 464 15.89 -3.63 -2.68
C LEU A 464 14.86 -3.22 -3.75
N ALA A 465 15.05 -2.06 -4.39
CA ALA A 465 14.18 -1.53 -5.44
C ALA A 465 14.09 -2.44 -6.69
N LYS A 466 15.01 -3.41 -6.85
CA LYS A 466 14.94 -4.48 -7.87
C LYS A 466 13.73 -5.39 -7.69
N ARG A 467 13.30 -5.60 -6.44
CA ARG A 467 12.24 -6.53 -6.06
C ARG A 467 10.99 -5.83 -5.53
N VAL A 468 11.17 -4.61 -5.01
CA VAL A 468 10.14 -3.83 -4.34
C VAL A 468 9.92 -2.51 -5.09
N PRO A 469 8.67 -2.02 -5.24
CA PRO A 469 8.42 -0.73 -5.87
C PRO A 469 8.85 0.42 -4.95
N ILE A 470 10.05 0.98 -5.21
CA ILE A 470 10.60 2.13 -4.50
C ILE A 470 10.78 3.31 -5.46
N TYR A 471 10.21 4.45 -5.09
CA TYR A 471 10.26 5.70 -5.83
C TYR A 471 11.11 6.73 -5.09
N PHE A 472 11.67 7.67 -5.82
CA PHE A 472 12.34 8.85 -5.31
C PHE A 472 11.58 10.06 -5.84
N TYR A 473 11.45 11.10 -5.03
CA TYR A 473 10.87 12.38 -5.42
C TYR A 473 11.59 13.50 -4.68
N THR A 474 11.61 14.68 -5.28
CA THR A 474 12.08 15.92 -4.67
C THR A 474 10.92 16.90 -4.61
N VAL A 475 10.72 17.54 -3.48
CA VAL A 475 9.64 18.49 -3.26
C VAL A 475 10.11 19.76 -2.57
N SER A 476 9.36 20.83 -2.79
CA SER A 476 9.42 22.05 -1.99
C SER A 476 8.01 22.50 -1.62
N VAL A 477 7.88 23.11 -0.45
CA VAL A 477 6.62 23.70 0.04
C VAL A 477 6.48 25.16 -0.41
N ASP A 478 7.59 25.81 -0.73
CA ASP A 478 7.62 27.17 -1.27
C ASP A 478 8.73 27.29 -2.32
N ALA A 479 8.33 27.16 -3.58
CA ALA A 479 9.19 27.27 -4.75
C ALA A 479 9.72 28.69 -5.00
N THR A 480 9.14 29.70 -4.34
CA THR A 480 9.48 31.11 -4.53
C THR A 480 10.65 31.56 -3.66
N LEU A 481 11.05 30.74 -2.69
CA LEU A 481 12.24 30.98 -1.88
C LEU A 481 13.51 30.86 -2.72
N SER A 482 14.25 31.96 -2.83
CA SER A 482 15.54 31.94 -3.52
C SER A 482 16.58 31.12 -2.72
N SER A 483 17.35 30.28 -3.42
CA SER A 483 18.42 29.45 -2.84
C SER A 483 19.53 30.24 -2.14
N GLN A 484 19.64 31.55 -2.39
CA GLN A 484 20.61 32.45 -1.74
C GLN A 484 20.07 33.05 -0.44
N ALA A 485 18.77 33.34 -0.34
CA ALA A 485 18.15 33.88 0.88
C ALA A 485 18.02 32.82 1.99
N SER A 486 17.99 31.54 1.63
CA SER A 486 17.81 30.42 2.57
C SER A 486 19.13 29.87 3.17
N LYS A 487 20.29 30.36 2.73
CA LYS A 487 21.59 29.97 3.30
C LYS A 487 21.86 30.68 4.62
N GLY A 488 21.74 29.95 5.73
CA GLY A 488 22.28 30.36 7.04
C GLY A 488 21.27 30.80 8.10
N LEU A 489 19.96 30.81 7.81
CA LEU A 489 18.92 31.11 8.79
C LEU A 489 18.23 29.84 9.31
N PRO A 490 18.02 29.70 10.64
CA PRO A 490 17.15 28.66 11.21
C PRO A 490 15.75 28.67 10.58
N GLU A 491 15.12 27.49 10.48
CA GLU A 491 13.81 27.27 9.86
C GLU A 491 12.71 28.18 10.44
N GLU A 492 12.78 28.47 11.75
CA GLU A 492 11.86 29.38 12.47
C GLU A 492 12.02 30.87 12.07
N GLN A 493 13.11 31.21 11.37
CA GLN A 493 13.43 32.58 10.91
C GLN A 493 13.28 32.73 9.39
N GLN A 494 13.08 31.64 8.66
CA GLN A 494 12.71 31.65 7.25
C GLN A 494 11.20 31.84 7.20
N GLY A 495 10.76 33.10 7.11
CA GLY A 495 9.34 33.49 7.12
C GLY A 495 8.57 32.97 5.91
N ILE A 496 8.25 31.67 5.88
CA ILE A 496 7.30 31.10 4.93
C ILE A 496 5.95 31.74 5.25
N THR A 497 5.51 32.63 4.37
CA THR A 497 4.25 33.35 4.50
C THR A 497 3.13 32.72 3.66
N GLN A 498 3.51 31.92 2.66
CA GLN A 498 2.59 31.31 1.69
C GLN A 498 3.10 29.92 1.28
N ILE A 499 2.21 29.11 0.72
CA ILE A 499 2.52 27.77 0.22
C ILE A 499 2.53 27.83 -1.31
N PHE A 500 3.69 27.66 -1.91
CA PHE A 500 3.88 27.52 -3.35
C PHE A 500 4.48 26.15 -3.65
N PRO A 501 3.66 25.09 -3.65
CA PRO A 501 4.16 23.73 -3.66
C PRO A 501 4.78 23.38 -5.02
N TRP A 502 5.93 22.70 -4.99
CA TRP A 502 6.61 22.17 -6.17
C TRP A 502 6.90 20.68 -6.00
N GLY A 503 6.54 19.89 -7.01
CA GLY A 503 6.69 18.43 -7.02
C GLY A 503 5.69 17.67 -6.13
N VAL A 504 4.86 18.37 -5.34
CA VAL A 504 3.89 17.77 -4.41
C VAL A 504 2.78 17.01 -5.14
N GLY A 505 2.46 17.40 -6.38
CA GLY A 505 1.51 16.68 -7.22
C GLY A 505 1.95 15.22 -7.50
N GLU A 506 3.25 14.96 -7.60
CA GLU A 506 3.77 13.59 -7.75
C GLU A 506 3.60 12.76 -6.48
N ILE A 507 3.67 13.39 -5.30
CA ILE A 507 3.39 12.74 -4.01
C ILE A 507 1.90 12.41 -3.89
N ALA A 508 1.03 13.33 -4.30
CA ALA A 508 -0.40 13.07 -4.33
C ALA A 508 -0.74 11.92 -5.31
N LYS A 509 -0.11 11.90 -6.49
CA LYS A 509 -0.23 10.78 -7.45
C LYS A 509 0.32 9.47 -6.90
N PHE A 510 1.40 9.50 -6.11
CA PHE A 510 1.92 8.29 -5.45
C PHE A 510 0.87 7.71 -4.51
N GLY A 511 0.06 8.54 -3.84
CA GLY A 511 -1.06 8.08 -3.03
C GLY A 511 -2.15 7.36 -3.83
N PHE A 512 -2.35 7.72 -5.10
CA PHE A 512 -3.39 7.16 -5.98
C PHE A 512 -3.02 5.84 -6.65
#